data_AF-A0A7U9SSP7-F1
#
_entry.id   AF-A0A7U9SSP7-F1
#
_cell.length_a   1.000
_cell.length_b   1.000
_cell.length_c   1.000
_cell.angle_alpha   90.00
_cell.angle_beta   90.00
_cell.angle_gamma   90.00
#
_symmetry.space_group_name_H-M   'P 1'
#
loop_
_entity.id
_entity.type
_entity.pdbx_description
1 polymer ?
#
loop_
_entity_poly.entity_id
_entity_poly.type
_entity_poly.pdbx_seq_one_letter_code
_entity_poly.pdbx_strand_id
1 'polypeptide(L)'
;MLIIKYERLDFFNHQIYTEDKKEAYTKEDLKKVFAYFSKNYSATFQIDNTVMYWDCFSEHENRIVTVRTYDNRNYTEVKKSYDKLKKECYAMVQ
;
A
#
# COMPACT_ATOMS: atom_id res chain seq x y z
N MET A 1 11.04 6.56 2.65
CA MET A 1 11.12 5.29 1.89
C MET A 1 9.72 4.79 1.51
N LEU A 2 9.48 4.52 0.23
CA LEU A 2 8.27 3.87 -0.28
C LEU A 2 8.58 2.43 -0.68
N ILE A 3 7.79 1.47 -0.20
CA ILE A 3 7.90 0.05 -0.56
C ILE A 3 6.54 -0.45 -1.04
N ILE A 4 6.52 -1.25 -2.11
CA ILE A 4 5.33 -2.01 -2.50
C ILE A 4 5.68 -3.49 -2.57
N LYS A 5 4.80 -4.32 -2.00
CA LYS A 5 4.88 -5.79 -1.98
C LYS A 5 3.66 -6.32 -2.71
N TYR A 6 3.88 -7.19 -3.70
CA TYR A 6 2.81 -7.72 -4.53
C TYR A 6 3.23 -9.02 -5.22
N GLU A 7 2.24 -9.76 -5.69
CA GLU A 7 2.47 -10.94 -6.53
C GLU A 7 2.44 -10.54 -8.00
N ARG A 8 3.51 -10.90 -8.72
CA ARG A 8 3.61 -10.73 -10.17
C ARG A 8 3.62 -12.09 -10.84
N LEU A 9 2.90 -12.22 -11.95
CA LEU A 9 3.02 -13.39 -12.82
C LEU A 9 4.28 -13.28 -13.67
N ASP A 10 5.07 -14.34 -13.72
CA ASP A 10 6.14 -14.48 -14.70
C ASP A 10 5.60 -14.87 -16.09
N PHE A 11 6.50 -15.06 -17.05
CA PHE A 11 6.15 -15.47 -18.41
C PHE A 11 5.43 -16.84 -18.48
N PHE A 12 5.57 -17.67 -17.44
CA PHE A 12 4.98 -19.01 -17.34
C PHE A 12 3.79 -19.06 -16.38
N ASN A 13 3.28 -17.90 -15.97
CA ASN A 13 2.15 -17.76 -15.06
C ASN A 13 2.42 -18.27 -13.63
N HIS A 14 3.68 -18.33 -13.19
CA HIS A 14 4.01 -18.56 -11.79
C HIS A 14 3.89 -17.25 -11.00
N GLN A 15 3.34 -17.34 -9.78
CA GLN A 15 3.29 -16.23 -8.85
C GLN A 15 4.68 -16.02 -8.23
N ILE A 16 5.23 -14.82 -8.42
CA ILE A 16 6.50 -14.41 -7.84
C ILE A 16 6.24 -13.28 -6.85
N TYR A 17 6.64 -13.50 -5.59
CA TYR A 17 6.70 -12.44 -4.59
C TYR A 17 7.67 -11.36 -5.06
N THR A 18 7.16 -10.14 -5.20
CA THR A 18 7.93 -8.99 -5.68
C THR A 18 7.88 -7.88 -4.62
N GLU A 19 9.04 -7.28 -4.36
CA GLU A 19 9.20 -6.14 -3.47
C GLU A 19 10.00 -5.05 -4.18
N ASP A 20 9.36 -3.91 -4.46
CA ASP A 20 10.02 -2.75 -5.05
C ASP A 20 10.19 -1.66 -3.98
N LYS A 21 11.38 -1.03 -3.95
CA LYS A 21 11.74 0.01 -2.99
C LYS A 21 12.17 1.29 -3.69
N LYS A 22 11.78 2.44 -3.16
CA LYS A 22 12.21 3.76 -3.62
C LYS A 22 12.40 4.72 -2.46
N GLU A 23 13.63 5.23 -2.29
CA GLU A 23 13.95 6.18 -1.21
C GLU A 23 13.39 7.59 -1.49
N ALA A 24 13.71 8.16 -2.65
CA ALA A 24 13.24 9.47 -3.10
C ALA A 24 12.03 9.32 -4.04
N TYR A 25 10.89 8.91 -3.49
CA TYR A 25 9.65 8.77 -4.25
C TYR A 25 8.95 10.13 -4.44
N THR A 26 8.29 10.32 -5.58
CA THR A 26 7.51 11.51 -5.89
C THR A 26 6.01 11.25 -5.75
N LYS A 27 5.22 12.32 -5.87
CA LYS A 27 3.75 12.22 -5.91
C LYS A 27 3.25 11.35 -7.06
N GLU A 28 3.94 11.33 -8.21
CA GLU A 28 3.64 10.46 -9.35
C GLU A 28 3.84 8.98 -9.01
N ASP A 29 4.86 8.65 -8.22
CA ASP A 29 5.06 7.29 -7.75
C ASP A 29 3.92 6.86 -6.82
N LEU A 30 3.50 7.73 -5.89
CA LEU A 30 2.33 7.46 -5.06
C LEU A 30 1.07 7.25 -5.91
N LYS A 31 0.86 8.06 -6.97
CA LYS A 31 -0.28 7.87 -7.88
C LYS A 31 -0.27 6.47 -8.51
N LYS A 32 0.90 5.97 -8.92
CA LYS A 32 1.05 4.62 -9.47
C LYS A 32 0.77 3.55 -8.42
N VAL A 33 1.33 3.69 -7.22
CA VAL A 33 1.10 2.77 -6.09
C VAL A 33 -0.38 2.69 -5.73
N PHE A 34 -1.05 3.83 -5.53
CA PHE A 34 -2.48 3.85 -5.21
C PHE A 34 -3.33 3.27 -6.34
N ALA A 35 -3.02 3.60 -7.60
CA ALA A 35 -3.72 3.02 -8.75
C ALA A 35 -3.59 1.48 -8.79
N TYR A 36 -2.39 0.96 -8.56
CA TYR A 36 -2.14 -0.48 -8.49
C TYR A 36 -2.85 -1.11 -7.28
N PHE A 37 -2.66 -0.55 -6.08
CA PHE A 37 -3.25 -1.02 -4.83
C PHE A 37 -4.79 -1.07 -4.89
N SER A 38 -5.43 -0.13 -5.58
CA SER A 38 -6.90 -0.14 -5.76
C SER A 38 -7.43 -1.36 -6.53
N LYS A 39 -6.60 -1.98 -7.38
CA LYS A 39 -7.01 -3.10 -8.23
C LYS A 39 -6.59 -4.46 -7.67
N ASN A 40 -5.60 -4.48 -6.79
CA ASN A 40 -4.94 -5.69 -6.34
C ASN A 40 -5.16 -5.88 -4.83
N TYR A 41 -6.02 -6.84 -4.49
CA TYR A 41 -6.33 -7.18 -3.10
C TYR A 41 -5.10 -7.68 -2.32
N SER A 42 -4.24 -8.48 -2.95
CA SER A 42 -3.03 -9.02 -2.33
C SER A 42 -1.87 -8.02 -2.24
N ALA A 43 -2.04 -6.81 -2.79
CA ALA A 43 -1.00 -5.79 -2.72
C ALA A 43 -0.94 -5.17 -1.32
N THR A 44 0.27 -4.86 -0.89
CA THR A 44 0.55 -4.10 0.33
C THR A 44 1.59 -3.05 -0.01
N PHE A 45 1.47 -1.86 0.55
CA PHE A 45 2.52 -0.85 0.42
C PHE A 45 2.84 -0.21 1.76
N GLN A 46 4.02 0.37 1.84
CA GLN A 46 4.57 0.97 3.05
C GLN A 46 5.17 2.33 2.71
N ILE A 47 4.87 3.31 3.54
CA ILE A 47 5.52 4.62 3.54
C ILE A 47 6.17 4.79 4.91
N ASP A 48 7.50 4.84 4.93
CA ASP A 48 8.33 4.89 6.14
C ASP A 48 7.97 3.77 7.13
N ASN A 49 7.38 4.08 8.28
CA ASN A 49 6.96 3.11 9.30
C ASN A 49 5.47 2.73 9.21
N THR A 50 4.76 3.19 8.18
CA THR A 50 3.32 2.96 8.02
C THR A 50 3.08 1.95 6.91
N VAL A 51 2.36 0.87 7.22
CA VAL A 51 1.98 -0.19 6.28
C VAL A 51 0.49 -0.10 6.00
N MET A 52 0.11 -0.22 4.72
CA MET A 52 -1.25 -0.14 4.24
C MET A 52 -1.59 -1.39 3.42
N TYR A 53 -2.68 -2.06 3.79
CA TYR A 53 -3.12 -3.30 3.15
C TYR A 53 -4.64 -3.47 3.26
N TRP A 54 -5.16 -4.42 2.50
CA TRP A 54 -6.55 -4.87 2.57
C TRP A 54 -6.62 -6.08 3.51
N ASP A 55 -7.38 -5.99 4.61
CA ASP A 55 -7.42 -7.05 5.62
C ASP A 55 -8.21 -8.28 5.13
N CYS A 56 -9.29 -8.02 4.37
CA CYS A 56 -10.10 -9.05 3.75
C CYS A 56 -10.75 -8.55 2.44
N PHE A 57 -11.30 -9.49 1.66
CA PHE A 57 -11.98 -9.17 0.39
C PHE A 57 -13.11 -8.15 0.56
N SER A 58 -13.92 -8.28 1.62
CA SER A 58 -15.01 -7.33 1.89
C SER A 58 -14.51 -5.92 2.14
N GLU A 59 -13.34 -5.74 2.76
CA GLU A 59 -12.75 -4.41 2.94
C GLU A 59 -12.22 -3.81 1.64
N HIS A 60 -11.65 -4.64 0.76
CA HIS A 60 -11.24 -4.21 -0.57
C HIS A 60 -12.42 -3.70 -1.41
N GLU A 61 -13.53 -4.43 -1.41
CA GLU A 61 -14.76 -4.05 -2.09
C GLU A 61 -15.36 -2.75 -1.53
N ASN A 62 -15.41 -2.64 -0.19
CA ASN A 62 -15.92 -1.45 0.50
C ASN A 62 -14.91 -0.29 0.55
N ARG A 63 -13.73 -0.45 -0.04
CA ARG A 63 -12.66 0.57 -0.07
C ARG A 63 -12.24 1.03 1.33
N ILE A 64 -12.15 0.09 2.26
CA ILE A 64 -11.65 0.29 3.63
C ILE A 64 -10.23 -0.28 3.70
N VAL A 65 -9.26 0.57 4.00
CA VAL A 65 -7.84 0.20 4.08
C VAL A 65 -7.46 0.10 5.55
N THR A 66 -6.78 -0.98 5.89
CA THR A 66 -6.14 -1.13 7.20
C THR A 66 -4.76 -0.50 7.17
N VAL A 67 -4.50 0.39 8.13
CA VAL A 67 -3.27 1.16 8.23
C VAL A 67 -2.61 0.84 9.57
N ARG A 68 -1.39 0.30 9.53
CA ARG A 68 -0.57 0.01 10.70
C ARG A 68 0.60 0.96 10.77
N THR A 69 0.74 1.69 11.87
CA THR A 69 1.89 2.58 12.12
C THR A 69 2.75 1.97 13.22
N TYR A 70 4.01 1.64 12.89
CA TYR A 70 4.92 0.96 13.81
C TYR A 70 5.80 1.94 14.59
N ASP A 71 5.98 1.69 15.90
CA ASP A 71 6.80 2.47 16.82
C ASP A 71 7.98 1.64 17.38
N ASN A 72 8.63 0.88 16.48
CA ASN A 72 9.67 -0.13 16.71
C ASN A 72 9.16 -1.50 17.20
N ARG A 73 8.48 -1.56 18.35
CA ARG A 73 8.08 -2.85 18.96
C ARG A 73 6.58 -3.12 18.90
N ASN A 74 5.76 -2.09 18.79
CA ASN A 74 4.32 -2.22 18.66
C ASN A 74 3.84 -1.57 17.35
N TYR A 75 2.54 -1.65 17.14
CA TYR A 75 1.85 -0.90 16.11
C TYR A 75 0.53 -0.37 16.63
N THR A 76 0.12 0.75 16.07
CA THR A 76 -1.28 1.20 16.12
C THR A 76 -1.95 0.82 14.81
N GLU A 77 -3.18 0.32 14.89
CA GLU A 77 -3.98 -0.06 13.72
C GLU A 77 -5.21 0.83 13.63
N VAL A 78 -5.46 1.37 12.43
CA VAL A 78 -6.64 2.18 12.15
C VAL A 78 -7.19 1.79 10.79
N LYS A 79 -8.52 1.68 10.70
CA LYS A 79 -9.22 1.51 9.42
C LYS A 79 -9.61 2.87 8.87
N LYS A 80 -9.30 3.12 7.60
CA LYS A 80 -9.58 4.37 6.89
C LYS A 80 -10.21 4.10 5.54
N SER A 81 -11.06 5.01 5.07
CA SER A 81 -11.49 4.92 3.66
C SER A 81 -10.30 5.17 2.73
N TYR A 82 -10.25 4.43 1.63
CA TYR A 82 -9.21 4.51 0.61
C TYR A 82 -9.00 5.95 0.13
N ASP A 83 -10.08 6.67 -0.17
CA ASP A 83 -10.00 8.04 -0.69
C ASP A 83 -9.44 9.03 0.34
N LYS A 84 -9.77 8.85 1.62
CA LYS A 84 -9.23 9.68 2.70
C LYS A 84 -7.73 9.42 2.84
N LEU A 85 -7.33 8.14 2.93
CA LEU A 85 -5.94 7.73 3.04
C LEU A 85 -5.11 8.23 1.85
N LYS A 86 -5.62 8.10 0.63
CA LYS A 86 -4.97 8.58 -0.60
C LYS A 86 -4.70 10.09 -0.56
N LYS A 87 -5.69 10.88 -0.14
CA LYS A 87 -5.53 12.34 0.00
C LYS A 87 -4.49 12.70 1.06
N GLU A 88 -4.51 12.02 2.21
CA GLU A 88 -3.51 12.20 3.28
C GLU A 88 -2.10 11.90 2.75
N CYS A 89 -1.91 10.78 2.04
CA CYS A 89 -0.60 10.42 1.50
C CYS A 89 -0.09 11.38 0.42
N TYR A 90 -0.98 11.89 -0.43
CA TYR A 90 -0.62 12.88 -1.44
C TYR A 90 -0.27 14.26 -0.87
N ALA A 91 -0.69 14.56 0.36
CA ALA A 91 -0.33 15.79 1.06
C ALA A 91 1.02 15.68 1.78
N MET A 92 1.51 14.46 2.06
CA MET A 92 2.81 14.23 2.70
C MET A 92 3.99 14.45 1.75
N VAL A 93 3.77 14.29 0.44
CA VAL A 93 4.78 14.54 -0.59
C VAL A 93 4.40 15.85 -1.28
N GLN A 94 5.07 16.92 -0.85
CA GLN A 94 4.87 18.27 -1.37
C GLN A 94 5.43 18.40 -2.79
#